data_AF-A0A395ITU7-F1
#
_entry.id   AF-A0A395ITU7-F1
#
_cell.length_a   1.000
_cell.length_b   1.000
_cell.length_c   1.000
_cell.angle_alpha   90.00
_cell.angle_beta   90.00
_cell.angle_gamma   90.00
#
_symmetry.space_group_name_H-M   'P 1'
#
loop_
_entity.id
_entity.type
_entity.pdbx_description
1 polymer ?
#
loop_
_entity_poly.entity_id
_entity_poly.type
_entity_poly.pdbx_seq_one_letter_code
_entity_poly.pdbx_strand_id
1 'polypeptide(L)'
;MEENSMEKDMKAEYRSLTETIRPVDKGFTHFIFDFDGTITTEDTIHVIANIGIAHQQTQGKYFKGVWNEIVDAYLADFNKHHIEYTPNESERATLKDEIRFLRSLIDVELRSFNRVSTSGLFVGISKEKWVNEGKASVLSVNEDGIIRGHLLEETGLKTILATSDTKLLAMVKLLESWRIDVTAKAVYYGDSPTDIECLCSPAIKGGVVMGSNGNTVLLRTLAKYKVPRLVETWTPDFDKNFDIGLKQSVHGRSLV
;
A
#
# COMPACT_ATOMS: atom_id res chain seq x y z
N MET A 1 -0.84 18.68 44.39
CA MET A 1 -0.17 17.49 43.81
C MET A 1 0.20 17.88 42.39
N GLU A 2 1.44 18.29 42.19
CA GLU A 2 1.96 18.65 40.88
C GLU A 2 2.19 17.36 40.08
N GLU A 3 1.49 17.25 38.95
CA GLU A 3 1.70 16.18 37.99
C GLU A 3 3.16 16.23 37.50
N ASN A 4 3.88 15.12 37.61
CA ASN A 4 5.31 15.05 37.33
C ASN A 4 5.60 15.39 35.87
N SER A 5 6.59 16.24 35.60
CA SER A 5 6.96 16.72 34.25
C SER A 5 7.09 15.59 33.23
N MET A 6 7.69 14.48 33.65
CA MET A 6 7.91 13.29 32.82
C MET A 6 6.59 12.60 32.43
N GLU A 7 5.59 12.65 33.30
CA GLU A 7 4.25 12.09 33.07
C GLU A 7 3.42 13.00 32.15
N LYS A 8 3.66 14.31 32.21
CA LYS A 8 3.08 15.32 31.33
C LYS A 8 3.66 15.23 29.91
N ASP A 9 4.98 15.04 29.81
CA ASP A 9 5.69 14.85 28.54
C ASP A 9 5.28 13.53 27.88
N MET A 10 5.20 12.43 28.65
CA MET A 10 4.74 11.14 28.14
C MET A 10 3.26 11.17 27.72
N LYS A 11 2.38 11.90 28.43
CA LYS A 11 0.98 12.13 28.02
C LYS A 11 0.87 13.02 26.79
N ALA A 12 1.74 14.01 26.62
CA ALA A 12 1.77 14.88 25.44
C ALA A 12 2.28 14.12 24.20
N GLU A 13 3.31 13.29 24.36
CA GLU A 13 3.83 12.40 23.34
C GLU A 13 2.79 11.34 22.97
N TYR A 14 2.10 10.74 23.97
CA TYR A 14 1.01 9.79 23.73
C TYR A 14 -0.22 10.44 23.05
N ARG A 15 -0.57 11.69 23.40
CA ARG A 15 -1.60 12.46 22.68
C ARG A 15 -1.21 12.72 21.23
N SER A 16 0.04 13.07 20.98
CA SER A 16 0.59 13.28 19.63
C SER A 16 0.54 12.02 18.75
N LEU A 17 0.51 10.83 19.34
CA LEU A 17 0.44 9.55 18.62
C LEU A 17 -1.00 9.11 18.30
N THR A 18 -2.00 9.79 18.90
CA THR A 18 -3.43 9.50 18.73
C THR A 18 -4.18 10.55 17.91
N GLU A 19 -3.51 11.64 17.54
CA GLU A 19 -4.12 12.73 16.78
C GLU A 19 -4.02 12.44 15.28
N THR A 20 -5.17 12.35 14.61
CA THR A 20 -5.24 12.34 13.14
C THR A 20 -4.75 13.71 12.63
N ILE A 21 -3.45 13.83 12.41
CA ILE A 21 -2.85 14.94 11.66
C ILE A 21 -3.51 14.96 10.28
N ARG A 22 -3.90 16.10 9.71
CA ARG A 22 -4.34 16.17 8.30
C ARG A 22 -3.18 16.61 7.40
N PRO A 23 -3.15 16.25 6.10
CA PRO A 23 -2.04 16.62 5.23
C PRO A 23 -1.84 18.14 5.08
N VAL A 24 -2.96 18.87 5.10
CA VAL A 24 -2.99 20.34 5.03
C VAL A 24 -2.36 21.03 6.23
N ASP A 25 -2.37 20.39 7.42
CA ASP A 25 -1.88 21.00 8.65
C ASP A 25 -0.34 20.98 8.74
N LYS A 26 0.30 20.07 8.00
CA LYS A 26 1.77 19.90 8.01
C LYS A 26 2.46 20.61 6.84
N GLY A 27 1.72 21.03 5.80
CA GLY A 27 2.26 21.69 4.61
C GLY A 27 3.26 20.82 3.86
N PHE A 28 2.87 19.58 3.53
CA PHE A 28 3.71 18.65 2.76
C PHE A 28 4.09 19.23 1.39
N THR A 29 5.31 18.97 0.96
CA THR A 29 5.87 19.53 -0.29
C THR A 29 6.18 18.46 -1.34
N HIS A 30 6.27 17.19 -0.93
CA HIS A 30 6.58 16.09 -1.82
C HIS A 30 5.64 14.93 -1.53
N PHE A 31 5.02 14.41 -2.58
CA PHE A 31 4.01 13.35 -2.50
C PHE A 31 4.55 12.14 -3.26
N ILE A 32 4.71 11.03 -2.54
CA ILE A 32 5.11 9.75 -3.11
C ILE A 32 3.87 8.87 -3.07
N PHE A 33 3.50 8.34 -4.23
CA PHE A 33 2.40 7.42 -4.37
C PHE A 33 2.94 6.01 -4.62
N ASP A 34 2.10 5.01 -4.44
CA ASP A 34 2.49 3.62 -4.65
C ASP A 34 3.13 3.42 -6.04
N PHE A 35 4.17 2.57 -6.07
CA PHE A 35 5.08 2.40 -7.19
C PHE A 35 4.49 1.63 -8.37
N ASP A 36 3.34 0.97 -8.19
CA ASP A 36 2.62 0.39 -9.32
C ASP A 36 1.86 1.46 -10.14
N GLY A 37 1.93 2.73 -9.71
CA GLY A 37 1.32 3.85 -10.39
C GLY A 37 -0.20 3.88 -10.25
N THR A 38 -0.75 3.08 -9.34
CA THR A 38 -2.18 3.02 -9.08
C THR A 38 -2.51 3.41 -7.64
N ILE A 39 -3.57 4.19 -7.48
CA ILE A 39 -4.25 4.38 -6.20
C ILE A 39 -5.68 3.94 -6.48
N THR A 40 -5.95 2.68 -6.26
CA THR A 40 -7.23 2.09 -6.68
C THR A 40 -8.09 1.74 -5.48
N THR A 41 -9.39 1.74 -5.71
CA THR A 41 -10.38 1.21 -4.76
C THR A 41 -10.64 -0.28 -5.00
N GLU A 42 -10.08 -0.84 -6.07
CA GLU A 42 -10.23 -2.21 -6.53
C GLU A 42 -8.88 -2.74 -7.03
N ASP A 43 -8.73 -4.06 -7.13
CA ASP A 43 -7.46 -4.71 -7.49
C ASP A 43 -7.07 -4.46 -8.96
N THR A 44 -5.95 -3.74 -9.16
CA THR A 44 -5.35 -3.45 -10.47
C THR A 44 -4.97 -4.71 -11.24
N ILE A 45 -4.59 -5.79 -10.55
CA ILE A 45 -4.18 -7.06 -11.18
C ILE A 45 -5.33 -7.65 -11.98
N HIS A 46 -6.56 -7.59 -11.44
CA HIS A 46 -7.75 -8.10 -12.13
C HIS A 46 -8.05 -7.30 -13.41
N VAL A 47 -7.84 -5.98 -13.40
CA VAL A 47 -8.00 -5.12 -14.59
C VAL A 47 -6.99 -5.52 -15.67
N ILE A 48 -5.71 -5.62 -15.32
CA ILE A 48 -4.64 -5.98 -16.26
C ILE A 48 -4.89 -7.38 -16.84
N ALA A 49 -5.28 -8.35 -16.00
CA ALA A 49 -5.60 -9.70 -16.44
C ALA A 49 -6.77 -9.72 -17.45
N ASN A 50 -7.83 -8.95 -17.20
CA ASN A 50 -8.98 -8.89 -18.09
C ASN A 50 -8.64 -8.30 -19.46
N ILE A 51 -7.75 -7.31 -19.54
CA ILE A 51 -7.23 -6.79 -20.81
C ILE A 51 -6.54 -7.92 -21.60
N GLY A 52 -5.72 -8.71 -20.92
CA GLY A 52 -5.07 -9.89 -21.48
C GLY A 52 -6.06 -10.94 -22.00
N ILE A 53 -7.01 -11.34 -21.14
CA ILE A 53 -8.05 -12.32 -21.46
C ILE A 53 -8.87 -11.86 -22.67
N ALA A 54 -9.34 -10.61 -22.67
CA ALA A 54 -10.11 -10.04 -23.76
C ALA A 54 -9.31 -10.03 -25.07
N HIS A 55 -8.02 -9.67 -25.03
CA HIS A 55 -7.17 -9.72 -26.21
C HIS A 55 -7.01 -11.15 -26.76
N GLN A 56 -6.72 -12.13 -25.90
CA GLN A 56 -6.59 -13.52 -26.36
C GLN A 56 -7.91 -14.06 -26.92
N GLN A 57 -9.05 -13.65 -26.35
CA GLN A 57 -10.37 -14.01 -26.84
C GLN A 57 -10.63 -13.48 -28.25
N THR A 58 -10.17 -12.27 -28.62
CA THR A 58 -10.27 -11.79 -30.01
C THR A 58 -9.41 -12.59 -30.99
N GLN A 59 -8.41 -13.32 -30.49
CA GLN A 59 -7.58 -14.26 -31.26
C GLN A 59 -8.12 -15.70 -31.21
N GLY A 60 -9.33 -15.91 -30.69
CA GLY A 60 -9.95 -17.24 -30.58
C GLY A 60 -9.37 -18.14 -29.48
N LYS A 61 -8.57 -17.60 -28.55
CA LYS A 61 -7.97 -18.34 -27.45
C LYS A 61 -8.71 -18.08 -26.14
N TYR A 62 -8.97 -19.13 -25.38
CA TYR A 62 -9.65 -19.02 -24.09
C TYR A 62 -8.65 -19.02 -22.93
N PHE A 63 -8.45 -17.86 -22.31
CA PHE A 63 -7.47 -17.67 -21.24
C PHE A 63 -8.06 -17.54 -19.84
N LYS A 64 -9.39 -17.48 -19.72
CA LYS A 64 -10.05 -17.37 -18.40
C LYS A 64 -9.77 -18.58 -17.51
N GLY A 65 -9.72 -19.79 -18.07
CA GLY A 65 -9.33 -21.00 -17.33
C GLY A 65 -7.88 -20.93 -16.82
N VAL A 66 -6.96 -20.53 -17.70
CA VAL A 66 -5.54 -20.34 -17.35
C VAL A 66 -5.38 -19.30 -16.25
N TRP A 67 -6.10 -18.17 -16.33
CA TRP A 67 -6.07 -17.15 -15.29
C TRP A 67 -6.55 -17.69 -13.93
N ASN A 68 -7.65 -18.43 -13.91
CA ASN A 68 -8.15 -19.05 -12.67
C ASN A 68 -7.12 -20.01 -12.07
N GLU A 69 -6.47 -20.85 -12.88
CA GLU A 69 -5.41 -21.76 -12.41
C GLU A 69 -4.22 -21.00 -11.80
N ILE A 70 -3.84 -19.86 -12.38
CA ILE A 70 -2.78 -19.00 -11.84
C ILE A 70 -3.19 -18.46 -10.46
N VAL A 71 -4.42 -17.94 -10.34
CA VAL A 71 -4.96 -17.40 -9.08
C VAL A 71 -5.04 -18.50 -8.01
N ASP A 72 -5.58 -19.67 -8.36
CA ASP A 72 -5.70 -20.80 -7.44
C ASP A 72 -4.32 -21.27 -6.95
N ALA A 73 -3.34 -21.34 -7.85
CA ALA A 73 -1.98 -21.72 -7.49
C ALA A 73 -1.27 -20.68 -6.62
N TYR A 74 -1.52 -19.38 -6.84
CA TYR A 74 -1.05 -18.32 -5.94
C TYR A 74 -1.67 -18.44 -4.55
N LEU A 75 -2.99 -18.62 -4.46
CA LEU A 75 -3.68 -18.80 -3.17
C LEU A 75 -3.18 -20.04 -2.43
N ALA A 76 -2.92 -21.14 -3.14
CA ALA A 76 -2.34 -22.34 -2.55
C ALA A 76 -0.93 -22.08 -1.98
N ASP A 77 -0.07 -21.40 -2.75
CA ASP A 77 1.28 -21.04 -2.30
C ASP A 77 1.26 -20.09 -1.10
N PHE A 78 0.40 -19.06 -1.15
CA PHE A 78 0.23 -18.09 -0.07
C PHE A 78 -0.25 -18.77 1.22
N ASN A 79 -1.31 -19.59 1.13
CA ASN A 79 -1.85 -20.30 2.28
C ASN A 79 -0.83 -21.28 2.86
N LYS A 80 -0.10 -22.01 2.01
CA LYS A 80 0.98 -22.90 2.45
C LYS A 80 2.06 -22.12 3.21
N HIS A 81 2.53 -21.00 2.64
CA HIS A 81 3.53 -20.16 3.28
C HIS A 81 3.03 -19.60 4.61
N HIS A 82 1.77 -19.16 4.69
CA HIS A 82 1.16 -18.66 5.92
C HIS A 82 1.10 -19.71 7.03
N ILE A 83 0.81 -20.96 6.69
CA ILE A 83 0.74 -22.09 7.64
C ILE A 83 2.14 -22.52 8.09
N GLU A 84 3.11 -22.57 7.18
CA GLU A 84 4.46 -23.08 7.46
C GLU A 84 5.38 -22.02 8.08
N TYR A 85 5.08 -20.73 7.91
CA TYR A 85 5.91 -19.65 8.45
C TYR A 85 5.87 -19.59 9.98
N THR A 86 7.05 -19.46 10.60
CA THR A 86 7.22 -19.28 12.04
C THR A 86 7.99 -17.98 12.30
N PRO A 87 7.54 -17.09 13.21
CA PRO A 87 6.35 -17.22 14.07
C PRO A 87 5.02 -17.14 13.31
N ASN A 88 4.04 -17.92 13.76
CA ASN A 88 2.70 -17.90 13.16
C ASN A 88 1.96 -16.58 13.47
N GLU A 89 0.80 -16.35 12.86
CA GLU A 89 0.10 -15.07 12.94
C GLU A 89 -0.23 -14.58 14.36
N SER A 90 -0.57 -15.49 15.27
CA SER A 90 -0.87 -15.13 16.67
C SER A 90 0.40 -14.90 17.49
N GLU A 91 1.53 -15.43 17.06
CA GLU A 91 2.85 -15.25 17.67
C GLU A 91 3.60 -14.01 17.16
N ARG A 92 3.20 -13.44 16.03
CA ARG A 92 3.74 -12.15 15.54
C ARG A 92 3.31 -11.01 16.45
N ALA A 93 4.14 -10.74 17.45
CA ALA A 93 3.87 -9.76 18.52
C ALA A 93 4.31 -8.34 18.16
N THR A 94 5.27 -8.19 17.24
CA THR A 94 5.81 -6.88 16.87
C THR A 94 5.62 -6.57 15.39
N LEU A 95 5.62 -5.28 15.04
CA LEU A 95 5.63 -4.82 13.65
C LEU A 95 6.79 -5.42 12.86
N LYS A 96 7.94 -5.63 13.52
CA LYS A 96 9.12 -6.22 12.91
C LYS A 96 8.90 -7.68 12.51
N ASP A 97 8.13 -8.42 13.30
CA ASP A 97 7.76 -9.81 12.97
C ASP A 97 6.82 -9.84 11.77
N GLU A 98 5.86 -8.91 11.70
CA GLU A 98 4.97 -8.76 10.54
C GLU A 98 5.73 -8.39 9.26
N ILE A 99 6.65 -7.42 9.33
CA ILE A 99 7.49 -7.04 8.20
C ILE A 99 8.32 -8.23 7.73
N ARG A 100 8.87 -9.03 8.65
CA ARG A 100 9.64 -10.23 8.29
C ARG A 100 8.76 -11.26 7.58
N PHE A 101 7.52 -11.43 8.01
CA PHE A 101 6.54 -12.28 7.32
C PHE A 101 6.25 -11.75 5.91
N LEU A 102 5.92 -10.47 5.76
CA LEU A 102 5.59 -9.87 4.45
C LEU A 102 6.75 -9.97 3.46
N ARG A 103 7.99 -9.69 3.90
CA ARG A 103 9.19 -9.86 3.07
C ARG A 103 9.41 -11.31 2.64
N SER A 104 9.07 -12.27 3.49
CA SER A 104 9.25 -13.69 3.19
C SER A 104 8.31 -14.22 2.09
N LEU A 105 7.29 -13.46 1.70
CA LEU A 105 6.40 -13.80 0.60
C LEU A 105 7.06 -13.65 -0.79
N ILE A 106 8.28 -13.10 -0.88
CA ILE A 106 8.96 -12.88 -2.17
C ILE A 106 8.95 -14.12 -3.08
N ASP A 107 9.16 -15.32 -2.53
CA ASP A 107 9.17 -16.54 -3.32
C ASP A 107 7.77 -16.93 -3.83
N VAL A 108 6.72 -16.62 -3.06
CA VAL A 108 5.32 -16.77 -3.49
C VAL A 108 5.03 -15.84 -4.65
N GLU A 109 5.41 -14.56 -4.52
CA GLU A 109 5.24 -13.55 -5.55
C GLU A 109 5.97 -13.91 -6.85
N LEU A 110 7.24 -14.32 -6.76
CA LEU A 110 8.05 -14.73 -7.90
C LEU A 110 7.45 -15.94 -8.64
N ARG A 111 6.89 -16.92 -7.91
CA ARG A 111 6.18 -18.04 -8.55
C ARG A 111 4.94 -17.55 -9.30
N SER A 112 4.17 -16.63 -8.72
CA SER A 112 3.01 -16.02 -9.38
C SER A 112 3.40 -15.28 -10.67
N PHE A 113 4.41 -14.41 -10.61
CA PHE A 113 4.94 -13.71 -11.78
C PHE A 113 5.41 -14.66 -12.87
N ASN A 114 6.13 -15.73 -12.50
CA ASN A 114 6.57 -16.73 -13.45
C ASN A 114 5.40 -17.42 -14.14
N ARG A 115 4.35 -17.82 -13.40
CA ARG A 115 3.14 -18.42 -14.00
C ARG A 115 2.48 -17.48 -15.01
N VAL A 116 2.30 -16.20 -14.66
CA VAL A 116 1.77 -15.18 -15.58
C VAL A 116 2.67 -15.04 -16.80
N SER A 117 3.98 -14.89 -16.60
CA SER A 117 4.96 -14.70 -17.68
C SER A 117 4.98 -15.89 -18.65
N THR A 118 4.90 -17.13 -18.15
CA THR A 118 4.94 -18.33 -18.99
C THR A 118 3.59 -18.69 -19.61
N SER A 119 2.49 -18.15 -19.09
CA SER A 119 1.14 -18.46 -19.59
C SER A 119 0.91 -18.00 -21.03
N GLY A 120 1.61 -16.95 -21.46
CA GLY A 120 1.36 -16.30 -22.74
C GLY A 120 0.14 -15.36 -22.74
N LEU A 121 -0.45 -15.07 -21.57
CA LEU A 121 -1.65 -14.23 -21.42
C LEU A 121 -1.55 -12.89 -22.15
N PHE A 122 -0.37 -12.27 -22.11
CA PHE A 122 -0.14 -10.94 -22.70
C PHE A 122 0.55 -10.96 -24.07
N VAL A 123 0.79 -12.15 -24.65
CA VAL A 123 1.46 -12.27 -25.95
C VAL A 123 0.61 -11.62 -27.04
N GLY A 124 1.23 -10.74 -27.83
CA GLY A 124 0.59 -10.07 -28.97
C GLY A 124 -0.04 -8.71 -28.66
N ILE A 125 -0.07 -8.28 -27.39
CA ILE A 125 -0.59 -6.96 -27.02
C ILE A 125 0.45 -5.89 -27.36
N SER A 126 0.10 -4.95 -28.24
CA SER A 126 0.98 -3.84 -28.59
C SER A 126 1.09 -2.81 -27.45
N LYS A 127 2.19 -2.06 -27.43
CA LYS A 127 2.38 -0.93 -26.50
C LYS A 127 1.24 0.09 -26.60
N GLU A 128 0.81 0.40 -27.82
CA GLU A 128 -0.29 1.32 -28.07
C GLU A 128 -1.60 0.81 -27.45
N LYS A 129 -1.89 -0.49 -27.59
CA LYS A 129 -3.06 -1.09 -26.96
C LYS A 129 -2.98 -0.98 -25.43
N TRP A 130 -1.84 -1.30 -24.82
CA TRP A 130 -1.65 -1.11 -23.37
C TRP A 130 -1.92 0.32 -22.91
N VAL A 131 -1.42 1.31 -23.64
CA VAL A 131 -1.65 2.73 -23.31
C VAL A 131 -3.12 3.09 -23.42
N ASN A 132 -3.82 2.62 -24.46
CA ASN A 132 -5.22 2.94 -24.67
C ASN A 132 -6.12 2.28 -23.62
N GLU A 133 -5.88 1.00 -23.30
CA GLU A 133 -6.63 0.26 -22.27
C GLU A 133 -6.36 0.84 -20.87
N GLY A 134 -5.11 1.21 -20.58
CA GLY A 134 -4.75 1.90 -19.34
C GLY A 134 -5.47 3.24 -19.18
N LYS A 135 -5.52 4.07 -20.23
CA LYS A 135 -6.30 5.32 -20.23
C LYS A 135 -7.79 5.09 -20.00
N ALA A 136 -8.36 4.05 -20.61
CA ALA A 136 -9.78 3.72 -20.46
C ALA A 136 -10.12 3.16 -19.06
N SER A 137 -9.15 2.57 -18.35
CA SER A 137 -9.34 1.98 -17.02
C SER A 137 -9.26 2.99 -15.88
N VAL A 138 -8.72 4.19 -16.13
CA VAL A 138 -8.71 5.28 -15.15
C VAL A 138 -10.11 5.91 -15.10
N LEU A 139 -10.71 5.99 -13.90
CA LEU A 139 -11.94 6.77 -13.67
C LEU A 139 -11.70 8.19 -14.21
N SER A 140 -12.47 8.60 -15.21
CA SER A 140 -12.25 9.83 -15.99
C SER A 140 -11.93 11.05 -15.11
N VAL A 141 -10.68 11.49 -15.13
CA VAL A 141 -10.29 12.86 -14.76
C VAL A 141 -9.76 13.51 -16.04
N ASN A 142 -10.52 14.46 -16.59
CA ASN A 142 -10.09 15.24 -17.73
C ASN A 142 -9.17 16.40 -17.29
N GLU A 143 -8.18 16.68 -18.16
CA GLU A 143 -7.36 17.89 -18.33
C GLU A 143 -7.04 18.62 -17.01
N ASP A 144 -6.18 18.18 -16.09
CA ASP A 144 -4.74 17.94 -16.24
C ASP A 144 -4.20 17.03 -15.11
N GLY A 145 -5.06 16.21 -14.50
CA GLY A 145 -4.80 15.44 -13.27
C GLY A 145 -3.86 14.22 -13.39
N ILE A 146 -2.89 14.22 -14.30
CA ILE A 146 -1.92 13.12 -14.44
C ILE A 146 -0.72 13.35 -13.52
N ILE A 147 -0.63 12.59 -12.42
CA ILE A 147 0.61 12.46 -11.66
C ILE A 147 1.53 11.53 -12.46
N ARG A 148 2.56 12.10 -13.09
CA ARG A 148 3.60 11.31 -13.76
C ARG A 148 4.61 10.84 -12.71
N GLY A 149 4.61 9.55 -12.41
CA GLY A 149 5.68 8.93 -11.64
C GLY A 149 7.02 9.06 -12.36
N HIS A 150 8.10 9.23 -11.61
CA HIS A 150 9.46 9.17 -12.15
C HIS A 150 9.71 7.76 -12.69
N LEU A 151 10.33 7.64 -13.88
CA LEU A 151 10.68 6.32 -14.42
C LEU A 151 11.72 5.69 -13.50
N LEU A 152 11.35 4.60 -12.82
CA LEU A 152 12.26 3.89 -11.91
C LEU A 152 13.55 3.43 -12.60
N GLU A 153 13.52 3.24 -13.92
CA GLU A 153 14.71 2.94 -14.73
C GLU A 153 15.78 4.04 -14.61
N GLU A 154 15.39 5.31 -14.46
CA GLU A 154 16.30 6.46 -14.29
C GLU A 154 17.00 6.44 -12.91
N THR A 155 16.47 5.70 -11.95
CA THR A 155 17.12 5.47 -10.63
C THR A 155 18.13 4.31 -10.65
N GLY A 156 18.27 3.63 -11.79
CA GLY A 156 19.10 2.43 -11.92
C GLY A 156 18.58 1.21 -11.15
N LEU A 157 17.33 1.25 -10.67
CA LEU A 157 16.72 0.13 -9.96
C LEU A 157 16.24 -0.93 -10.97
N LYS A 158 16.80 -2.14 -10.88
CA LYS A 158 16.38 -3.33 -11.65
C LYS A 158 15.88 -4.41 -10.69
N THR A 159 14.82 -4.13 -9.96
CA THR A 159 14.20 -5.10 -9.03
C THR A 159 12.70 -5.18 -9.26
N ILE A 160 12.12 -6.34 -9.00
CA ILE A 160 10.67 -6.52 -8.93
C ILE A 160 10.20 -5.88 -7.62
N LEU A 161 9.17 -5.04 -7.70
CA LEU A 161 8.57 -4.34 -6.56
C LEU A 161 7.39 -5.13 -6.00
N ALA A 162 7.69 -6.32 -5.47
CA ALA A 162 6.66 -7.28 -5.02
C ALA A 162 6.44 -7.27 -3.49
N THR A 163 7.39 -6.70 -2.75
CA THR A 163 7.46 -6.81 -1.29
C THR A 163 7.73 -5.45 -0.68
N SER A 164 7.49 -5.34 0.61
CA SER A 164 7.63 -4.05 1.29
C SER A 164 9.03 -3.48 1.31
N ASP A 165 10.05 -4.33 1.32
CA ASP A 165 11.46 -3.91 1.29
C ASP A 165 11.88 -3.43 -0.10
N THR A 166 11.37 -4.06 -1.16
CA THR A 166 11.66 -3.63 -2.54
C THR A 166 10.97 -2.29 -2.85
N LYS A 167 9.74 -2.08 -2.38
CA LYS A 167 9.08 -0.76 -2.43
C LYS A 167 9.81 0.29 -1.58
N LEU A 168 10.23 -0.04 -0.34
CA LEU A 168 11.02 0.87 0.49
C LEU A 168 12.33 1.27 -0.19
N LEU A 169 13.04 0.32 -0.79
CA LEU A 169 14.28 0.60 -1.53
C LEU A 169 14.03 1.55 -2.71
N ALA A 170 12.95 1.35 -3.45
CA ALA A 170 12.56 2.25 -4.54
C ALA A 170 12.27 3.66 -4.02
N MET A 171 11.55 3.79 -2.91
CA MET A 171 11.27 5.08 -2.26
C MET A 171 12.54 5.79 -1.82
N VAL A 172 13.46 5.09 -1.16
CA VAL A 172 14.72 5.70 -0.71
C VAL A 172 15.52 6.21 -1.91
N LYS A 173 15.66 5.42 -2.98
CA LYS A 173 16.36 5.86 -4.19
C LYS A 173 15.69 7.06 -4.87
N LEU A 174 14.37 7.12 -4.85
CA LEU A 174 13.62 8.26 -5.38
C LEU A 174 13.88 9.53 -4.56
N LEU A 175 13.86 9.42 -3.23
CA LEU A 175 14.19 10.54 -2.33
C LEU A 175 15.65 11.02 -2.55
N GLU A 176 16.58 10.08 -2.71
CA GLU A 176 17.99 10.39 -3.02
C GLU A 176 18.13 11.11 -4.37
N SER A 177 17.42 10.67 -5.41
CA SER A 177 17.46 11.31 -6.72
C SER A 177 16.88 12.73 -6.69
N TRP A 178 15.87 12.96 -5.86
CA TRP A 178 15.31 14.28 -5.60
C TRP A 178 16.18 15.14 -4.66
N ARG A 179 17.28 14.58 -4.13
CA ARG A 179 18.14 15.24 -3.13
C ARG A 179 17.35 15.74 -1.92
N ILE A 180 16.34 14.96 -1.55
CA ILE A 180 15.50 15.24 -0.40
C ILE A 180 16.21 14.74 0.86
N ASP A 181 16.40 15.64 1.82
CA ASP A 181 16.84 15.27 3.16
C ASP A 181 15.64 15.07 4.12
N VAL A 182 15.95 14.62 5.34
CA VAL A 182 14.95 14.37 6.41
C VAL A 182 14.20 15.62 6.89
N THR A 183 14.57 16.83 6.43
CA THR A 183 13.82 18.06 6.71
C THR A 183 12.70 18.29 5.70
N ALA A 184 12.80 17.71 4.50
CA ALA A 184 11.75 17.81 3.52
C ALA A 184 10.47 17.12 4.00
N LYS A 185 9.34 17.71 3.63
CA LYS A 185 8.02 17.25 4.05
C LYS A 185 7.44 16.26 3.04
N ALA A 186 8.16 15.15 2.83
CA ALA A 186 7.69 14.05 2.00
C ALA A 186 6.61 13.24 2.73
N VAL A 187 5.58 12.84 2.00
CA VAL A 187 4.50 11.96 2.47
C VAL A 187 4.33 10.80 1.50
N TYR A 188 4.13 9.60 2.02
CA TYR A 188 3.90 8.39 1.22
C TYR A 188 2.42 8.00 1.24
N TYR A 189 1.86 7.63 0.11
CA TYR A 189 0.50 7.12 -0.06
C TYR A 189 0.57 5.66 -0.49
N GLY A 190 -0.11 4.78 0.24
CA GLY A 190 -0.21 3.36 -0.10
C GLY A 190 -1.47 2.72 0.43
N ASP A 191 -1.88 1.60 -0.14
CA ASP A 191 -3.16 0.93 0.11
C ASP A 191 -3.00 -0.54 0.51
N SER A 192 -1.81 -1.11 0.33
CA SER A 192 -1.54 -2.54 0.46
C SER A 192 -0.59 -2.85 1.62
N PRO A 193 -0.57 -4.10 2.14
CA PRO A 193 0.41 -4.52 3.13
C PRO A 193 1.87 -4.33 2.68
N THR A 194 2.14 -4.33 1.37
CA THR A 194 3.48 -4.08 0.84
C THR A 194 3.94 -2.63 1.05
N ASP A 195 3.04 -1.69 1.34
CA ASP A 195 3.40 -0.30 1.62
C ASP A 195 3.89 -0.06 3.05
N ILE A 196 3.80 -1.08 3.91
CA ILE A 196 4.02 -0.92 5.35
C ILE A 196 5.39 -0.32 5.67
N GLU A 197 6.43 -0.68 4.92
CA GLU A 197 7.79 -0.19 5.17
C GLU A 197 8.04 1.20 4.61
N CYS A 198 7.46 1.54 3.45
CA CYS A 198 7.46 2.90 2.92
C CYS A 198 6.78 3.84 3.91
N LEU A 199 5.56 3.47 4.34
CA LEU A 199 4.83 4.19 5.38
C LEU A 199 5.73 4.29 6.61
N CYS A 200 6.32 3.18 7.09
CA CYS A 200 7.15 3.12 8.30
C CYS A 200 8.48 3.84 8.28
N SER A 201 8.91 4.34 7.13
CA SER A 201 10.23 4.90 6.97
C SER A 201 10.41 6.23 7.73
N PRO A 202 11.54 6.42 8.43
CA PRO A 202 11.90 7.73 8.97
C PRO A 202 12.28 8.74 7.86
N ALA A 203 12.44 8.29 6.61
CA ALA A 203 12.77 9.15 5.48
C ALA A 203 11.58 10.02 5.01
N ILE A 204 10.37 9.76 5.50
CA ILE A 204 9.17 10.56 5.23
C ILE A 204 8.61 11.16 6.52
N LYS A 205 7.89 12.28 6.41
CA LYS A 205 7.27 12.97 7.57
C LYS A 205 5.93 12.38 7.99
N GLY A 206 5.28 11.65 7.11
CA GLY A 206 3.98 11.04 7.34
C GLY A 206 3.66 10.05 6.23
N GLY A 207 2.68 9.19 6.48
CA GLY A 207 2.12 8.31 5.45
C GLY A 207 0.62 8.44 5.47
N VAL A 208 -0.03 8.29 4.32
CA VAL A 208 -1.48 8.25 4.13
C VAL A 208 -1.84 6.85 3.67
N VAL A 209 -2.84 6.26 4.30
CA VAL A 209 -3.32 4.91 3.96
C VAL A 209 -4.60 5.03 3.15
N MET A 210 -4.54 4.62 1.89
CA MET A 210 -5.69 4.62 0.99
C MET A 210 -6.49 3.33 1.18
N GLY A 211 -7.81 3.42 1.05
CA GLY A 211 -8.68 2.28 1.29
C GLY A 211 -10.15 2.65 1.39
N SER A 212 -11.02 1.81 0.82
CA SER A 212 -12.46 1.99 0.92
C SER A 212 -12.96 1.70 2.34
N ASN A 213 -13.82 2.57 2.85
CA ASN A 213 -14.53 2.41 4.14
C ASN A 213 -13.64 2.16 5.36
N GLY A 214 -12.35 2.51 5.31
CA GLY A 214 -11.42 2.38 6.42
C GLY A 214 -11.15 0.96 6.92
N ASN A 215 -11.43 -0.08 6.11
CA ASN A 215 -11.27 -1.48 6.52
C ASN A 215 -10.34 -2.29 5.59
N THR A 216 -9.15 -1.76 5.31
CA THR A 216 -8.13 -2.49 4.54
C THR A 216 -7.32 -3.42 5.45
N VAL A 217 -6.70 -4.45 4.86
CA VAL A 217 -5.73 -5.31 5.56
C VAL A 217 -4.62 -4.45 6.16
N LEU A 218 -4.11 -3.48 5.40
CA LEU A 218 -3.08 -2.55 5.84
C LEU A 218 -3.49 -1.75 7.08
N LEU A 219 -4.70 -1.18 7.11
CA LEU A 219 -5.20 -0.44 8.28
C LEU A 219 -5.31 -1.33 9.53
N ARG A 220 -5.82 -2.56 9.37
CA ARG A 220 -5.89 -3.52 10.49
C ARG A 220 -4.50 -3.87 11.01
N THR A 221 -3.53 -4.05 10.12
CA THR A 221 -2.13 -4.32 10.48
C THR A 221 -1.51 -3.15 11.24
N LEU A 222 -1.66 -1.93 10.73
CA LEU A 222 -1.13 -0.72 11.38
C LEU A 222 -1.78 -0.50 12.76
N ALA A 223 -3.09 -0.73 12.88
CA ALA A 223 -3.81 -0.65 14.14
C ALA A 223 -3.35 -1.73 15.14
N LYS A 224 -3.18 -2.99 14.69
CA LYS A 224 -2.67 -4.11 15.51
C LYS A 224 -1.34 -3.76 16.17
N TYR A 225 -0.43 -3.12 15.42
CA TYR A 225 0.90 -2.78 15.90
C TYR A 225 1.05 -1.32 16.37
N LYS A 226 -0.06 -0.60 16.52
CA LYS A 226 -0.12 0.78 17.06
C LYS A 226 0.84 1.75 16.35
N VAL A 227 0.92 1.64 15.03
CA VAL A 227 1.81 2.49 14.23
C VAL A 227 1.19 3.91 14.14
N PRO A 228 1.84 4.95 14.69
CA PRO A 228 1.28 6.29 14.76
C PRO A 228 1.36 6.99 13.41
N ARG A 229 0.23 7.21 12.73
CA ARG A 229 0.19 7.91 11.44
C ARG A 229 -1.08 8.69 11.13
N LEU A 230 -0.90 9.64 10.22
CA LEU A 230 -1.91 10.30 9.41
C LEU A 230 -2.75 9.23 8.67
N VAL A 231 -4.00 9.03 9.08
CA VAL A 231 -4.93 8.14 8.38
C VAL A 231 -5.99 9.01 7.74
N GLU A 232 -6.01 9.03 6.41
CA GLU A 232 -7.11 9.58 5.64
C GLU A 232 -7.64 8.46 4.75
N THR A 233 -8.84 7.97 5.06
CA THR A 233 -9.51 6.96 4.24
C THR A 233 -10.27 7.66 3.14
N TRP A 234 -10.14 7.19 1.90
CA TRP A 234 -10.98 7.69 0.82
C TRP A 234 -12.38 7.06 0.93
N THR A 235 -13.39 7.90 1.01
CA THR A 235 -14.80 7.55 0.81
C THR A 235 -15.34 8.48 -0.28
N PRO A 236 -16.15 7.99 -1.22
CA PRO A 236 -16.85 8.85 -2.18
C PRO A 236 -17.86 9.80 -1.49
N ASP A 237 -18.14 9.57 -0.21
CA ASP A 237 -19.07 10.33 0.62
C ASP A 237 -18.28 11.14 1.67
N PHE A 238 -17.76 12.31 1.27
CA PHE A 238 -16.90 13.19 2.09
C PHE A 238 -17.52 13.54 3.44
N ASP A 239 -18.85 13.54 3.55
CA ASP A 239 -19.59 13.88 4.78
C ASP A 239 -19.56 12.75 5.82
N LYS A 240 -19.19 11.52 5.44
CA LYS A 240 -19.11 10.35 6.34
C LYS A 240 -17.72 10.08 6.94
N ASN A 241 -16.71 10.89 6.59
CA ASN A 241 -15.35 10.75 7.16
C ASN A 241 -15.25 11.01 8.67
N PHE A 242 -16.35 11.38 9.34
CA PHE A 242 -16.37 11.71 10.77
C PHE A 242 -16.35 10.49 11.71
N ASP A 243 -16.53 9.27 11.22
CA ASP A 243 -16.83 8.13 12.11
C ASP A 243 -15.98 6.88 11.85
N ILE A 244 -14.69 7.06 11.56
CA ILE A 244 -13.74 5.93 11.53
C ILE A 244 -13.33 5.58 12.96
N GLY A 245 -14.26 5.00 13.72
CA GLY A 245 -14.04 3.85 14.60
C GLY A 245 -12.90 3.83 15.63
N LEU A 246 -12.15 4.90 15.87
CA LEU A 246 -11.28 5.03 17.04
C LEU A 246 -12.16 5.40 18.24
N LYS A 247 -13.01 4.45 18.68
CA LYS A 247 -13.72 4.60 19.95
C LYS A 247 -12.68 4.75 21.05
N GLN A 248 -12.54 5.99 21.53
CA GLN A 248 -11.79 6.29 22.73
C GLN A 248 -12.45 5.51 23.88
N SER A 249 -11.77 4.47 24.37
CA SER A 249 -12.09 3.91 25.68
C SER A 249 -11.61 4.92 26.72
N VAL A 250 -12.49 5.86 27.10
CA VAL A 250 -12.31 6.64 28.32
C VAL A 250 -13.37 6.18 29.31
N HIS A 251 -12.94 5.34 30.23
CA HIS A 251 -13.70 5.00 31.42
C HIS A 251 -13.75 6.24 32.32
N GLY A 252 -14.75 7.11 32.11
CA GLY A 252 -15.02 8.28 32.94
C GLY A 252 -15.94 7.93 34.09
N ARG A 253 -15.40 7.90 35.31
CA ARG A 253 -16.17 7.89 36.56
C ARG A 253 -17.13 9.08 36.59
N SER A 254 -18.41 8.80 36.82
CA SER A 254 -19.40 9.83 37.15
C SER A 254 -19.12 10.34 38.56
N LEU A 255 -18.79 11.63 38.68
CA LEU A 255 -18.93 12.39 39.91
C LEU A 255 -20.23 13.20 39.78
N VAL A 256 -21.24 12.75 40.50
CA VAL A 256 -22.21 13.61 41.21
C VAL A 256 -22.36 13.00 42.60
#